data_AF-A0A2H3LAI9-F1
#
_entry.id   AF-A0A2H3LAI9-F1
#
_cell.length_a   1.000
_cell.length_b   1.000
_cell.length_c   1.000
_cell.angle_alpha   90.00
_cell.angle_beta   90.00
_cell.angle_gamma   90.00
#
_symmetry.space_group_name_H-M   'P 1'
#
loop_
_entity.id
_entity.type
_entity.pdbx_description
1 polymer ?
#
loop_
_entity_poly.entity_id
_entity_poly.type
_entity_poly.pdbx_seq_one_letter_code
_entity_poly.pdbx_strand_id
1 'polypeptide(L)'
;MKVSPAFLIPLGVSALLGGIGGSAFLWAGAEQAWNLFTAAFLWTLIAAAGTTIGRFAGERVRRGNWRRGLWLAHTQTFPLTTVFLGSALLVGAPSGGSVVVILYVCTLVVAVAMSLLGVLSSPYR
;
A
#
# COMPACT_ATOMS: atom_id res chain seq x y z
N MET A 1 -3.57 -18.66 10.67
CA MET A 1 -3.64 -18.28 9.24
C MET A 1 -2.31 -18.65 8.60
N LYS A 2 -2.28 -19.49 7.56
CA LYS A 2 -1.05 -19.76 6.81
C LYS A 2 -0.68 -18.50 6.01
N VAL A 3 0.46 -17.89 6.30
CA VAL A 3 0.90 -16.67 5.60
C VAL A 3 1.34 -17.05 4.18
N SER A 4 0.65 -16.53 3.18
CA SER A 4 0.93 -16.85 1.77
C SER A 4 2.18 -16.10 1.29
N PRO A 5 3.12 -16.75 0.57
CA PRO A 5 4.29 -16.08 0.00
C PRO A 5 3.93 -14.87 -0.86
N ALA A 6 2.79 -14.93 -1.56
CA ALA A 6 2.26 -13.86 -2.40
C ALA A 6 1.93 -12.57 -1.61
N PHE A 7 1.81 -12.64 -0.29
CA PHE A 7 1.63 -11.49 0.59
C PHE A 7 2.93 -11.05 1.29
N LEU A 8 3.85 -11.99 1.54
CA LEU A 8 5.15 -11.71 2.15
C LEU A 8 6.09 -10.95 1.23
N ILE A 9 6.11 -11.30 -0.07
CA ILE A 9 6.93 -10.61 -1.06
C ILE A 9 6.61 -9.12 -1.12
N PRO A 10 5.35 -8.69 -1.35
CA PRO A 10 5.03 -7.26 -1.39
C PRO A 10 5.27 -6.58 -0.04
N LEU A 11 5.08 -7.26 1.09
CA LEU A 11 5.45 -6.73 2.41
C LEU A 11 6.95 -6.45 2.53
N GLY A 12 7.80 -7.40 2.11
CA GLY A 12 9.25 -7.22 2.11
C GLY A 12 9.70 -6.09 1.18
N VAL A 13 9.13 -6.01 -0.02
CA VAL A 13 9.38 -4.90 -0.96
C VAL A 13 8.94 -3.57 -0.35
N SER A 14 7.79 -3.52 0.32
CA SER A 14 7.30 -2.34 1.00
C SER A 14 8.22 -1.89 2.14
N ALA A 15 8.78 -2.84 2.90
CA ALA A 15 9.76 -2.54 3.95
C ALA A 15 11.04 -1.94 3.36
N LEU A 16 11.54 -2.53 2.27
CA LEU A 16 12.73 -2.04 1.56
C LEU A 16 12.51 -0.64 0.99
N LEU A 17 11.37 -0.41 0.33
CA LEU A 17 11.01 0.92 -0.20
C LEU A 17 10.90 1.95 0.91
N GLY A 18 10.31 1.60 2.05
CA GLY A 18 10.24 2.49 3.21
C GLY A 18 11.62 2.79 3.78
N GLY A 19 12.49 1.79 3.89
CA GLY A 19 13.87 1.99 4.34
C GLY A 19 14.68 2.88 3.38
N ILE A 20 14.58 2.66 2.07
CA ILE A 20 15.24 3.48 1.04
C ILE A 20 14.70 4.91 1.08
N GLY A 21 13.37 5.09 1.04
CA GLY A 21 12.73 6.40 1.09
C GLY A 21 13.02 7.15 2.39
N GLY A 22 13.06 6.45 3.53
CA GLY A 22 13.42 7.02 4.83
C GLY A 22 14.89 7.39 4.92
N SER A 23 15.79 6.56 4.38
CA SER A 23 17.23 6.84 4.37
C SER A 23 17.58 8.10 3.61
N ALA A 24 16.79 8.47 2.59
CA ALA A 24 17.03 9.66 1.78
C ALA A 24 17.09 10.94 2.63
N PHE A 25 16.36 10.99 3.76
CA PHE A 25 16.39 12.13 4.68
C PHE A 25 17.70 12.28 5.48
N LEU A 26 18.55 11.24 5.49
CA LEU A 26 19.85 11.29 6.18
C LEU A 26 20.97 11.88 5.32
N TRP A 27 20.85 11.80 3.99
CA TRP A 27 21.96 12.12 3.08
C TRP A 27 21.59 13.04 1.91
N ALA A 28 20.32 13.11 1.51
CA ALA A 28 19.88 13.97 0.42
C ALA A 28 19.42 15.35 0.92
N GLY A 29 19.43 16.34 0.03
CA GLY A 29 18.76 17.62 0.29
C GLY A 29 17.25 17.41 0.51
N ALA A 30 16.63 18.27 1.34
CA ALA A 30 15.26 18.08 1.79
C ALA A 30 14.25 17.83 0.66
N GLU A 31 14.31 18.62 -0.42
CA GLU A 31 13.40 18.47 -1.58
C GLU A 31 13.58 17.11 -2.27
N GLN A 32 14.83 16.70 -2.49
CA GLN A 32 15.13 15.43 -3.13
C GLN A 32 14.72 14.24 -2.24
N ALA A 33 14.92 14.34 -0.92
CA ALA A 33 14.47 13.33 0.04
C ALA A 33 12.95 13.14 -0.02
N TRP A 34 12.17 14.23 -0.05
CA TRP A 34 10.72 14.17 -0.21
C TRP A 34 10.28 13.58 -1.54
N ASN A 35 10.96 13.90 -2.64
CA ASN A 35 10.68 13.32 -3.95
C ASN A 35 10.93 11.81 -3.97
N LEU A 36 12.08 11.35 -3.44
CA LEU A 36 12.38 9.92 -3.34
C LEU A 36 11.39 9.18 -2.44
N PHE A 37 11.08 9.75 -1.28
CA PHE A 37 10.14 9.18 -0.33
C PHE A 37 8.73 9.04 -0.93
N THR A 38 8.25 10.08 -1.61
CA THR A 38 6.94 10.06 -2.29
C THR A 38 6.93 9.06 -3.43
N ALA A 39 7.99 8.99 -4.24
CA ALA A 39 8.09 8.00 -5.31
C ALA A 39 8.07 6.56 -4.77
N ALA A 40 8.81 6.29 -3.71
CA ALA A 40 8.81 4.98 -3.04
C ALA A 40 7.44 4.63 -2.46
N PHE A 41 6.74 5.61 -1.90
CA PHE A 41 5.38 5.44 -1.40
C PHE A 41 4.37 5.15 -2.53
N LEU A 42 4.44 5.87 -3.65
CA LEU A 42 3.60 5.61 -4.83
C LEU A 42 3.81 4.20 -5.37
N TRP A 43 5.05 3.72 -5.41
CA TRP A 43 5.35 2.33 -5.77
C TRP A 43 4.72 1.32 -4.82
N THR A 44 4.68 1.63 -3.53
CA THR A 44 3.99 0.81 -2.52
C THR A 44 2.47 0.76 -2.79
N LEU A 45 1.85 1.90 -3.13
CA LEU A 45 0.42 1.96 -3.48
C LEU A 45 0.10 1.19 -4.77
N ILE A 46 0.96 1.28 -5.78
CA ILE A 46 0.79 0.55 -7.04
C ILE A 46 0.92 -0.96 -6.82
N ALA A 47 1.89 -1.39 -6.01
CA ALA A 47 2.02 -2.79 -5.60
C ALA A 47 0.75 -3.27 -4.86
N ALA A 48 0.22 -2.47 -3.94
CA ALA A 48 -1.01 -2.77 -3.21
C ALA A 48 -2.24 -2.89 -4.14
N ALA A 49 -2.35 -2.00 -5.13
CA ALA A 49 -3.40 -2.07 -6.13
C ALA A 49 -3.27 -3.36 -6.96
N GLY A 50 -2.07 -3.69 -7.44
CA GLY A 50 -1.80 -4.90 -8.22
C GLY A 50 -2.12 -6.19 -7.46
N THR A 51 -1.71 -6.31 -6.19
CA THR A 51 -2.04 -7.48 -5.35
C THR A 51 -3.53 -7.59 -5.08
N THR A 52 -4.22 -6.45 -4.90
CA THR A 52 -5.68 -6.40 -4.77
C THR A 52 -6.36 -6.95 -6.03
N ILE A 53 -5.97 -6.48 -7.23
CA ILE A 53 -6.51 -6.98 -8.51
C ILE A 53 -6.28 -8.49 -8.64
N GLY A 54 -5.05 -8.96 -8.38
CA GLY A 54 -4.71 -10.37 -8.46
C GLY A 54 -5.56 -11.23 -7.52
N ARG A 55 -5.86 -10.74 -6.30
CA ARG A 55 -6.75 -11.42 -5.35
C ARG A 55 -8.21 -11.40 -5.80
N PHE A 56 -8.70 -10.29 -6.34
CA PHE A 56 -10.05 -10.22 -6.91
C PHE A 56 -10.26 -11.28 -8.00
N ALA A 57 -9.30 -11.41 -8.92
CA ALA A 57 -9.34 -12.41 -9.99
C ALA A 57 -9.18 -13.84 -9.45
N GLY A 58 -8.23 -14.07 -8.56
CA GLY A 58 -7.95 -15.40 -7.98
C GLY A 58 -9.09 -15.93 -7.12
N GLU A 59 -9.76 -15.08 -6.35
CA GLU A 59 -10.91 -15.44 -5.51
C GLU A 59 -12.25 -15.37 -6.26
N ARG A 60 -12.25 -14.93 -7.52
CA ARG A 60 -13.45 -14.76 -8.36
C ARG A 60 -14.57 -14.02 -7.64
N VAL A 61 -14.22 -12.89 -7.01
CA VAL A 61 -15.16 -12.14 -6.18
C VAL A 61 -16.36 -11.71 -7.01
N ARG A 62 -17.56 -12.08 -6.56
CA ARG A 62 -18.81 -11.76 -7.26
C ARG A 62 -19.09 -10.25 -7.28
N ARG A 63 -19.71 -9.80 -8.36
CA ARG A 63 -20.19 -8.43 -8.55
C ARG A 63 -21.15 -8.05 -7.43
N GLY A 64 -21.02 -6.84 -6.91
CA GLY A 64 -21.84 -6.36 -5.79
C GLY A 64 -21.45 -6.90 -4.40
N ASN A 65 -20.48 -7.80 -4.28
CA ASN A 65 -20.00 -8.26 -2.97
C ASN A 65 -19.04 -7.24 -2.32
N TRP A 66 -19.60 -6.11 -1.90
CA TRP A 66 -18.89 -4.99 -1.29
C TRP A 66 -18.11 -5.37 -0.04
N ARG A 67 -18.68 -6.23 0.81
CA ARG A 67 -18.03 -6.68 2.04
C ARG A 67 -16.71 -7.39 1.74
N ARG A 68 -16.70 -8.31 0.77
CA ARG A 68 -15.46 -9.00 0.39
C ARG A 68 -14.50 -8.08 -0.33
N GLY A 69 -14.99 -7.19 -1.19
CA GLY A 69 -14.16 -6.24 -1.92
C GLY A 69 -13.44 -5.22 -1.04
N LEU A 70 -14.14 -4.67 -0.03
CA LEU A 70 -13.56 -3.77 0.97
C LEU A 70 -12.56 -4.52 1.86
N TRP A 71 -12.90 -5.73 2.28
CA TRP A 71 -11.99 -6.56 3.08
C TRP A 71 -10.67 -6.85 2.33
N LEU A 72 -10.76 -7.24 1.05
CA LEU A 72 -9.56 -7.48 0.25
C LEU A 72 -8.73 -6.22 0.07
N ALA A 73 -9.34 -5.11 -0.34
CA ALA A 73 -8.59 -3.87 -0.52
C ALA A 73 -7.92 -3.42 0.78
N HIS A 74 -8.61 -3.50 1.92
CA HIS A 74 -8.02 -3.16 3.23
C HIS A 74 -6.83 -4.06 3.56
N THR A 75 -7.00 -5.38 3.49
CA THR A 75 -5.94 -6.35 3.82
C THR A 75 -4.74 -6.30 2.90
N GLN A 76 -4.90 -5.82 1.66
CA GLN A 76 -3.81 -5.69 0.70
C GLN A 76 -3.13 -4.31 0.72
N THR A 77 -3.73 -3.28 1.30
CA THR A 77 -3.20 -1.89 1.27
C THR A 77 -2.61 -1.47 2.61
N PHE A 78 -3.36 -1.57 3.70
CA PHE A 78 -2.97 -1.04 5.01
C PHE A 78 -1.71 -1.71 5.60
N PRO A 79 -1.53 -3.03 5.52
CA PRO A 79 -0.31 -3.67 6.02
C PRO A 79 0.94 -3.21 5.26
N LEU A 80 0.85 -3.02 3.94
CA LEU A 80 1.96 -2.52 3.13
C LEU A 80 2.34 -1.10 3.55
N THR A 81 1.36 -0.19 3.58
CA THR A 81 1.59 1.19 4.04
C THR A 81 2.16 1.25 5.45
N THR A 82 1.65 0.42 6.37
CA THR A 82 2.13 0.40 7.75
C THR A 82 3.58 -0.08 7.83
N VAL A 83 3.95 -1.10 7.08
CA VAL A 83 5.33 -1.59 7.03
C VAL A 83 6.26 -0.61 6.35
N PHE A 84 5.83 0.04 5.27
CA PHE A 84 6.57 1.13 4.62
C PHE A 84 6.85 2.27 5.61
N LEU A 85 5.82 2.75 6.31
CA LEU A 85 5.97 3.83 7.29
C LEU A 85 6.85 3.41 8.45
N GLY A 86 6.63 2.20 8.99
CA GLY A 86 7.43 1.65 10.07
C GLY A 86 8.91 1.61 9.72
N SER A 87 9.27 1.07 8.55
CA SER A 87 10.67 1.02 8.12
C SER A 87 11.24 2.39 7.80
N ALA A 88 10.47 3.29 7.20
CA ALA A 88 10.93 4.65 6.91
C ALA A 88 11.22 5.45 8.18
N LEU A 89 10.34 5.37 9.18
CA LEU A 89 10.49 6.06 10.46
C LEU A 89 11.67 5.53 11.26
N LEU A 90 11.94 4.22 11.21
CA LEU A 90 13.09 3.62 11.88
C LEU A 90 14.43 4.11 11.31
N VAL A 91 14.45 4.52 10.04
CA VAL A 91 15.69 4.93 9.38
C VAL A 91 15.93 6.43 9.49
N GLY A 92 14.89 7.25 9.51
CA GLY A 92 15.05 8.71 9.67
C GLY A 92 13.99 9.57 8.99
N ALA A 93 12.91 8.98 8.47
CA ALA A 93 11.82 9.76 7.92
C ALA A 93 11.16 10.65 9.01
N PRO A 94 10.74 11.88 8.67
CA PRO A 94 10.07 12.75 9.62
C PRO A 94 8.73 12.17 10.07
N SER A 95 8.49 12.16 11.39
CA SER A 95 7.30 11.60 12.04
C SER A 95 6.15 12.61 12.22
N GLY A 96 6.14 13.69 11.42
CA GLY A 96 5.12 14.72 11.52
C GLY A 96 3.72 14.12 11.38
N GLY A 97 2.87 14.31 12.40
CA GLY A 97 1.55 13.67 12.47
C GLY A 97 0.67 13.96 11.25
N SER A 98 0.78 15.16 10.65
CA SER A 98 0.10 15.53 9.42
C SER A 98 0.53 14.68 8.21
N VAL A 99 1.82 14.37 8.07
CA VAL A 99 2.36 13.58 6.95
C VAL A 99 1.85 12.15 7.05
N VAL A 100 1.92 11.55 8.24
CA VAL A 100 1.42 10.19 8.49
C VAL A 100 -0.07 10.10 8.14
N VAL A 101 -0.87 11.08 8.59
CA VAL A 101 -2.30 11.14 8.27
C VAL A 101 -2.54 11.23 6.76
N ILE A 102 -1.83 12.11 6.05
CA ILE A 102 -1.96 12.26 4.59
C ILE A 102 -1.68 10.92 3.89
N LEU A 103 -0.61 10.22 4.26
CA LEU A 103 -0.24 8.95 3.64
C LEU A 103 -1.30 7.86 3.89
N TYR A 104 -1.84 7.76 5.10
CA TYR A 104 -2.95 6.84 5.38
C TYR A 104 -4.24 7.23 4.65
N VAL A 105 -4.53 8.51 4.47
CA VAL A 105 -5.66 8.98 3.65
C VAL A 105 -5.47 8.57 2.19
N CYS A 106 -4.27 8.74 1.62
CA CYS A 106 -3.96 8.26 0.27
C CYS A 106 -4.16 6.74 0.14
N THR A 107 -3.70 5.96 1.13
CA THR A 107 -3.92 4.52 1.18
C THR A 107 -5.40 4.16 1.23
N LEU A 108 -6.18 4.87 2.04
CA LEU A 108 -7.62 4.68 2.12
C LEU A 108 -8.30 4.97 0.78
N VAL A 109 -7.93 6.07 0.12
CA VAL A 109 -8.45 6.43 -1.21
C VAL A 109 -8.16 5.31 -2.22
N VAL A 110 -6.94 4.78 -2.25
CA VAL A 110 -6.59 3.65 -3.14
C VAL A 110 -7.39 2.41 -2.78
N ALA A 111 -7.53 2.08 -1.49
CA ALA A 111 -8.30 0.92 -1.06
C ALA A 111 -9.77 1.01 -1.52
N VAL A 112 -10.41 2.16 -1.30
CA VAL A 112 -11.80 2.40 -1.71
C VAL A 112 -11.94 2.36 -3.23
N ALA A 113 -11.03 3.02 -3.97
CA ALA A 113 -11.03 2.99 -5.43
C ALA A 113 -10.88 1.56 -5.98
N MET A 114 -9.99 0.77 -5.39
CA MET A 114 -9.79 -0.62 -5.78
C MET A 114 -10.99 -1.51 -5.46
N SER A 115 -11.66 -1.28 -4.33
CA SER A 115 -12.92 -1.97 -4.02
C SER A 115 -14.02 -1.62 -5.01
N LEU A 116 -14.19 -0.34 -5.34
CA LEU A 116 -15.15 0.13 -6.34
C LEU A 116 -14.88 -0.53 -7.70
N LEU A 117 -13.64 -0.44 -8.18
CA LEU A 117 -13.24 -1.05 -9.43
C LEU A 117 -13.48 -2.55 -9.42
N GLY A 118 -13.00 -3.28 -8.41
CA GLY A 118 -13.11 -4.74 -8.36
C GLY A 118 -14.55 -5.23 -8.25
N VAL A 119 -15.39 -4.58 -7.44
CA VAL A 119 -16.79 -5.00 -7.21
C VAL A 119 -17.70 -4.63 -8.38
N LEU A 120 -17.46 -3.49 -9.04
CA LEU A 120 -18.27 -3.03 -10.17
C LEU A 120 -17.84 -3.65 -11.50
N SER A 121 -16.54 -3.86 -11.72
CA SER A 121 -16.01 -4.44 -12.96
C SER A 121 -15.94 -5.97 -12.96
N SER A 122 -16.24 -6.63 -11.83
CA SER A 122 -16.17 -8.09 -11.75
C SER A 122 -17.03 -8.78 -12.80
N PRO A 123 -16.47 -9.74 -13.56
CA PRO A 123 -17.21 -10.55 -14.53
C PRO A 123 -18.02 -11.67 -13.87
N TYR A 124 -17.78 -11.95 -12.58
CA TYR A 124 -18.41 -13.04 -11.85
C TYR A 124 -19.74 -12.56 -11.24
N ARG A 125 -20.84 -13.26 -11.52
CA ARG A 125 -22.17 -12.97 -10.96
C ARG A 125 -22.45 -13.77 -9.70
#